data_AF-A0A7J8W448-F1
#
_entry.id   AF-A0A7J8W448-F1
#
_cell.length_a   1.000
_cell.length_b   1.000
_cell.length_c   1.000
_cell.angle_alpha   90.00
_cell.angle_beta   90.00
_cell.angle_gamma   90.00
#
_symmetry.space_group_name_H-M   'P 1'
#
loop_
_entity.id
_entity.type
_entity.pdbx_description
1 polymer ?
#
loop_
_entity_poly.entity_id
_entity_poly.type
_entity_poly.pdbx_seq_one_letter_code
_entity_poly.pdbx_strand_id
1 'polypeptide(L)' 'MFFYLNTDGAVHSVFGFSIASGVIRDGKGKWILGYNQSLGKCSVAVAELWGILDVSLMAQKAL' A
#
# COMPACT_ATOMS: atom_id res chain seq x y z
N MET A 1 -9.52 7.01 18.36
CA MET A 1 -9.22 5.66 17.81
C MET A 1 -8.09 5.84 16.81
N PHE A 2 -7.00 5.07 16.92
CA PHE A 2 -5.90 5.13 15.94
C PHE A 2 -5.96 3.92 15.00
N PHE A 3 -5.45 4.11 13.80
CA PHE A 3 -5.27 3.06 12.79
C PHE A 3 -3.80 3.02 12.38
N TYR A 4 -3.30 1.83 12.07
CA TYR A 4 -1.98 1.66 11.47
C TYR A 4 -2.13 1.34 9.99
N LEU A 5 -1.42 2.08 9.16
CA LEU A 5 -1.37 1.90 7.71
C LEU A 5 0.02 1.38 7.36
N ASN A 6 0.13 0.10 7.04
CA ASN A 6 1.39 -0.50 6.59
C ASN A 6 1.32 -0.73 5.10
N THR A 7 2.36 -0.33 4.39
CA THR A 7 2.44 -0.45 2.94
C THR A 7 3.83 -0.87 2.52
N ASP A 8 3.92 -1.46 1.33
CA ASP A 8 5.15 -1.86 0.68
C ASP A 8 4.98 -1.73 -0.84
N GLY A 9 5.98 -1.18 -1.50
CA GLY A 9 6.09 -1.06 -2.95
C GLY A 9 7.17 -1.99 -3.50
N ALA A 10 6.83 -2.84 -4.46
CA ALA A 10 7.76 -3.78 -5.07
C ALA A 10 7.92 -3.52 -6.57
N VAL A 11 9.15 -3.66 -7.08
CA VAL A 11 9.44 -3.61 -8.53
C VAL A 11 10.26 -4.83 -8.94
N HIS A 12 9.78 -5.55 -9.94
CA HIS A 12 10.47 -6.68 -10.53
C HIS A 12 11.73 -6.20 -11.24
N SER A 13 12.91 -6.67 -10.83
CA SER A 13 14.22 -6.19 -11.31
C SER A 13 14.43 -6.34 -12.82
N VAL A 14 13.96 -7.44 -13.42
CA VAL A 14 14.13 -7.70 -14.86
C VAL A 14 13.06 -7.02 -15.73
N PHE A 15 11.77 -7.22 -15.42
CA PHE A 15 10.68 -6.73 -16.26
C PHE A 15 10.23 -5.30 -15.93
N GLY A 16 10.58 -4.79 -14.75
CA GLY A 16 10.19 -3.47 -14.26
C GLY A 16 8.73 -3.39 -13.82
N PHE A 17 8.00 -4.52 -13.75
CA PHE A 17 6.63 -4.52 -13.25
C PHE A 17 6.59 -4.16 -11.78
N SER A 18 5.64 -3.31 -11.42
CA SER A 18 5.56 -2.69 -10.11
C SER A 18 4.19 -2.88 -9.48
N ILE A 19 4.20 -3.06 -8.18
CA ILE A 19 3.01 -3.30 -7.36
C ILE A 19 3.16 -2.46 -6.09
N ALA A 20 2.06 -1.88 -5.62
CA ALA A 20 1.94 -1.39 -4.26
C ALA A 20 0.93 -2.23 -3.49
N SER A 21 1.20 -2.48 -2.23
CA SER A 21 0.33 -3.30 -1.38
C SER A 21 0.38 -2.83 0.05
N GLY A 22 -0.53 -3.33 0.88
CA GLY A 22 -0.51 -2.99 2.29
C GLY A 22 -1.72 -3.49 3.08
N VAL A 23 -1.73 -3.13 4.35
CA VAL A 23 -2.76 -3.51 5.33
C VAL A 23 -3.12 -2.33 6.23
N ILE A 24 -4.42 -2.22 6.52
CA ILE A 24 -4.99 -1.34 7.52
C ILE A 24 -5.27 -2.16 8.78
N ARG A 25 -4.81 -1.67 9.93
CA ARG A 25 -4.96 -2.33 11.23
C ARG A 25 -5.60 -1.41 12.25
N ASP A 26 -6.35 -1.98 13.19
CA ASP A 26 -6.93 -1.22 14.31
C ASP A 26 -5.85 -0.77 15.32
N GLY A 27 -6.23 0.02 16.31
CA GLY A 27 -5.31 0.50 17.35
C GLY A 27 -4.67 -0.59 18.22
N LYS A 28 -5.17 -1.84 18.15
CA LYS A 28 -4.59 -3.02 18.81
C LYS A 28 -3.71 -3.85 17.86
N GLY A 29 -3.54 -3.40 16.62
CA GLY A 29 -2.77 -4.09 15.59
C GLY A 29 -3.52 -5.22 14.88
N LYS A 30 -4.83 -5.39 15.10
CA LYS A 30 -5.64 -6.39 14.40
C LYS A 30 -5.86 -5.96 12.95
N TRP A 31 -5.67 -6.88 12.02
CA TRP A 31 -5.95 -6.65 10.60
C TRP A 31 -7.44 -6.36 10.35
N ILE A 32 -7.72 -5.26 9.65
CA ILE A 32 -9.05 -4.86 9.20
C ILE A 32 -9.22 -5.15 7.70
N LEU A 33 -8.32 -4.63 6.86
CA LEU A 33 -8.40 -4.71 5.41
C LEU A 33 -7.00 -4.74 4.79
N GLY A 34 -6.82 -5.48 3.69
CA GLY A 34 -5.58 -5.47 2.90
C GLY A 34 -5.87 -5.11 1.45
N TYR A 35 -4.86 -4.60 0.75
CA TYR A 35 -4.97 -4.24 -0.67
C TYR A 35 -3.71 -4.60 -1.44
N ASN A 36 -3.88 -4.73 -2.76
CA ASN A 36 -2.81 -4.93 -3.74
C ASN A 36 -3.21 -4.18 -5.02
N GLN A 37 -2.27 -3.42 -5.58
CA GLN A 37 -2.48 -2.56 -6.75
C GLN A 37 -1.32 -2.72 -7.73
N SER A 38 -1.64 -3.11 -8.97
CA SER A 38 -0.68 -3.12 -10.07
C SER A 38 -0.45 -1.70 -10.58
N LEU A 39 0.81 -1.26 -10.66
CA LEU A 39 1.20 0.10 -11.03
C LEU A 39 1.82 0.18 -12.44
N GLY A 40 1.91 -0.95 -13.16
CA GLY A 40 2.62 -1.01 -14.44
C GLY A 40 4.13 -0.94 -14.24
N LYS A 41 4.85 -0.06 -14.93
CA LYS A 41 6.30 0.12 -14.77
C LYS A 41 6.62 1.46 -14.11
N CYS A 42 7.24 1.42 -12.94
CA CYS A 42 7.76 2.61 -12.27
C CYS A 42 9.02 2.28 -11.45
N SER A 43 9.66 3.31 -10.89
CA SER A 43 10.80 3.12 -10.00
C SER A 43 10.34 2.61 -8.63
N VAL A 44 11.26 2.00 -7.86
CA VAL A 44 10.98 1.54 -6.49
C VAL A 44 10.43 2.69 -5.63
N ALA A 45 11.04 3.86 -5.68
CA ALA A 45 10.57 5.04 -4.95
C ALA A 45 9.13 5.44 -5.32
N VAL A 46 8.75 5.33 -6.60
CA VAL A 46 7.38 5.63 -7.03
C VAL A 46 6.40 4.55 -6.55
N ALA A 47 6.78 3.27 -6.57
CA ALA A 47 5.94 2.19 -6.05
C ALA A 47 5.64 2.37 -4.56
N GLU A 48 6.65 2.73 -3.76
CA GLU A 48 6.49 3.01 -2.32
C GLU A 48 5.56 4.20 -2.06
N LEU A 49 5.71 5.28 -2.82
CA LEU A 49 4.87 6.47 -2.69
C LEU A 49 3.41 6.19 -3.09
N TRP A 50 3.18 5.38 -4.13
CA TRP A 50 1.85 4.90 -4.47
C TRP A 50 1.23 4.08 -3.35
N GLY A 51 2.01 3.22 -2.70
CA GLY A 51 1.57 2.50 -1.52
C GLY A 51 1.02 3.42 -0.43
N ILE A 52 1.75 4.47 -0.08
CA ILE A 52 1.32 5.46 0.93
C ILE A 52 0.04 6.18 0.48
N LEU A 53 -0.05 6.58 -0.79
CA LEU A 53 -1.20 7.29 -1.33
C LEU A 53 -2.46 6.41 -1.31
N ASP A 54 -2.36 5.19 -1.82
CA ASP A 54 -3.47 4.25 -1.95
C ASP A 54 -4.04 3.87 -0.58
N VAL A 55 -3.18 3.53 0.39
CA VAL A 55 -3.63 3.17 1.74
C VAL A 55 -4.27 4.36 2.46
N SER A 56 -3.76 5.58 2.24
CA SER A 56 -4.33 6.80 2.82
C SER A 56 -5.72 7.09 2.25
N LEU A 57 -5.89 6.93 0.94
CA LEU A 57 -7.19 7.12 0.29
C LEU A 57 -8.21 6.04 0.69
N MET A 58 -7.77 4.78 0.83
CA MET A 58 -8.63 3.71 1.33
C MET A 58 -9.05 3.97 2.77
N ALA A 59 -8.13 4.40 3.64
CA ALA A 59 -8.45 4.76 5.02
C ALA A 59 -9.51 5.88 5.08
N GLN A 60 -9.38 6.93 4.24
CA GLN A 60 -10.37 8.02 4.18
C GLN A 60 -11.77 7.56 3.73
N LYS A 61 -11.86 6.51 2.89
CA LYS A 61 -13.13 6.00 2.37
C LYS A 61 -13.78 4.95 3.28
N ALA A 62 -12.98 4.24 4.07
CA ALA A 62 -13.42 3.08 4.85
C ALA A 62 -13.61 3.36 6.35
N LEU A 63 -13.10 4.49 6.85
CA LEU A 63 -13.12 4.89 8.26
C LEU A 63 -13.78 6.27 8.43
#